data_AF-A0A7W0REW0-F1
#
_entry.id   AF-A0A7W0REW0-F1
#
_cell.length_a   1.000
_cell.length_b   1.000
_cell.length_c   1.000
_cell.angle_alpha   90.00
_cell.angle_beta   90.00
_cell.angle_gamma   90.00
#
_symmetry.space_group_name_H-M   'P 1'
#
loop_
_entity.id
_entity.type
_entity.pdbx_description
1 polymer ?
#
loop_
_entity_poly.entity_id
_entity_poly.type
_entity_poly.pdbx_seq_one_letter_code
_entity_poly.pdbx_strand_id
1 'polypeptide(L)'
;MATLVAVTAACAGDAPQDTLEPAGPAARSIDNLFGPVVLVGAAVFVLVQGLIIYMVVRFRRRDDGDTSFPAQLHGNTRLEVGWTILPALVL
;
A
#
# COMPACT_ATOMS: atom_id res chain seq x y z
N MET A 1 2.25 26.30 -18.59
CA MET A 1 3.58 25.97 -19.13
C MET A 1 4.54 25.47 -18.05
N ALA A 2 4.56 26.05 -16.84
CA ALA A 2 5.39 25.58 -15.72
C ALA A 2 5.07 24.16 -15.21
N THR A 3 3.80 23.74 -15.27
CA THR A 3 3.37 22.39 -14.86
C THR A 3 3.90 21.28 -15.76
N LEU A 4 4.07 21.54 -17.06
CA LEU A 4 4.60 20.56 -18.02
C LEU A 4 6.11 20.32 -17.80
N VAL A 5 6.86 21.38 -17.47
CA VAL A 5 8.31 21.30 -17.21
C VAL A 5 8.60 20.54 -15.91
N ALA A 6 7.77 20.72 -14.87
CA ALA A 6 7.90 19.99 -13.61
C ALA A 6 7.70 18.47 -13.78
N VAL A 7 6.76 18.06 -14.65
CA VAL A 7 6.51 16.64 -14.93
C VAL A 7 7.68 16.00 -15.70
N THR A 8 8.30 16.71 -16.64
CA THR A 8 9.43 16.18 -17.43
C THR A 8 10.76 16.15 -16.66
N ALA A 9 10.94 17.02 -15.67
CA ALA A 9 12.15 17.05 -14.84
C ALA A 9 12.30 15.82 -13.92
N ALA A 10 11.21 15.09 -13.66
CA ALA A 10 11.23 13.86 -12.88
C ALA A 10 11.85 12.66 -13.64
N CYS A 11 12.09 12.78 -14.95
CA CYS A 11 12.68 11.74 -15.80
C CYS A 11 14.15 12.04 -16.16
N ALA A 12 14.96 12.47 -15.19
CA ALA A 12 16.41 12.59 -15.37
C ALA A 12 17.07 11.23 -15.07
N GLY A 13 17.41 10.47 -16.12
CA GLY A 13 17.99 9.12 -15.98
C GLY A 13 19.44 9.09 -15.45
N ASP A 14 20.22 10.14 -15.70
CA ASP A 14 21.61 10.27 -15.23
C ASP A 14 21.73 11.38 -14.19
N ALA A 15 20.89 11.33 -13.16
CA ALA A 15 20.94 12.31 -12.08
C ALA A 15 22.22 12.10 -11.24
N PRO A 16 23.00 13.15 -10.94
CA PRO A 16 24.22 13.02 -10.12
C PRO A 16 23.92 12.59 -8.67
N GLN A 17 22.65 12.57 -8.26
CA GLN A 17 22.18 12.10 -6.96
C GLN A 17 20.95 11.21 -7.16
N ASP A 18 21.19 9.97 -7.58
CA ASP A 18 20.17 8.91 -7.68
C ASP A 18 20.24 8.00 -6.44
N THR A 19 19.10 7.84 -5.75
CA THR A 19 19.00 6.96 -4.58
C THR A 19 18.98 5.48 -4.94
N LEU A 20 18.74 5.13 -6.21
CA LEU A 20 18.71 3.76 -6.73
C LEU A 20 20.05 3.32 -7.36
N GLU A 21 21.07 4.20 -7.37
CA GLU A 21 22.42 3.90 -7.85
C GLU A 21 23.42 4.01 -6.67
N PRO A 22 23.61 2.94 -5.87
CA PRO A 22 24.38 3.03 -4.63
C PRO A 22 25.89 3.16 -4.84
N ALA A 23 26.46 4.30 -4.44
CA ALA A 23 27.91 4.53 -4.44
C ALA A 23 28.59 4.09 -3.14
N GLY A 24 29.36 2.99 -3.21
CA GLY A 24 30.18 2.49 -2.10
C GLY A 24 29.53 1.39 -1.24
N PRO A 25 30.30 0.75 -0.33
CA PRO A 25 29.84 -0.45 0.39
C PRO A 25 28.64 -0.21 1.32
N ALA A 26 28.60 0.93 2.02
CA ALA A 26 27.52 1.27 2.94
C ALA A 26 26.19 1.50 2.18
N ALA A 27 26.23 2.28 1.10
CA ALA A 27 25.07 2.53 0.25
C ALA A 27 24.49 1.22 -0.32
N ARG A 28 25.35 0.32 -0.82
CA ARG A 28 24.90 -1.00 -1.32
C ARG A 28 24.22 -1.85 -0.26
N SER A 29 24.69 -1.79 0.99
CA SER A 29 24.07 -2.55 2.08
C SER A 29 22.66 -2.08 2.41
N ILE A 30 22.39 -0.78 2.28
CA ILE A 30 21.06 -0.18 2.44
C ILE A 30 20.19 -0.49 1.23
N ASP A 31 20.73 -0.34 0.02
CA ASP A 31 20.00 -0.61 -1.23
C ASP A 31 19.52 -2.07 -1.33
N ASN A 32 20.31 -3.02 -0.82
CA ASN A 32 19.90 -4.43 -0.74
C ASN A 32 18.63 -4.67 0.12
N LEU A 33 18.26 -3.74 1.01
CA LEU A 33 17.01 -3.79 1.78
C LEU A 33 15.81 -3.23 1.00
N PHE A 34 16.05 -2.38 0.00
CA PHE A 34 14.98 -1.69 -0.73
C PHE A 34 14.04 -2.67 -1.43
N GLY A 35 14.60 -3.61 -2.21
CA GLY A 35 13.81 -4.61 -2.94
C GLY A 35 12.88 -5.43 -2.03
N PRO A 36 13.41 -6.10 -0.98
CA PRO A 36 12.59 -6.84 -0.02
C PRO A 36 11.51 -5.99 0.67
N VAL A 37 11.85 -4.78 1.12
CA VAL A 37 10.89 -3.89 1.82
C VAL A 37 9.77 -3.46 0.87
N VAL A 38 10.11 -3.06 -0.36
CA VAL A 38 9.12 -2.71 -1.38
C VAL A 38 8.24 -3.90 -1.72
N LEU A 39 8.80 -5.12 -1.81
CA LEU A 39 8.03 -6.33 -2.09
C LEU A 39 7.01 -6.63 -0.98
N VAL A 40 7.42 -6.60 0.29
CA VAL A 40 6.53 -6.82 1.44
C VAL A 40 5.45 -5.73 1.49
N GLY A 41 5.85 -4.47 1.32
CA GLY A 41 4.93 -3.34 1.28
C GLY A 41 3.90 -3.45 0.15
N ALA A 42 4.35 -3.80 -1.05
CA ALA A 42 3.47 -4.01 -2.20
C ALA A 42 2.49 -5.16 -1.99
N ALA A 43 2.92 -6.26 -1.36
CA ALA A 43 2.04 -7.38 -1.04
C ALA A 43 0.91 -6.96 -0.08
N VAL A 44 1.26 -6.24 1.01
CA VAL A 44 0.26 -5.70 1.96
C VAL A 44 -0.66 -4.70 1.26
N PHE A 45 -0.11 -3.82 0.43
CA PHE A 45 -0.88 -2.84 -0.34
C PHE A 45 -1.94 -3.53 -1.22
N VAL A 46 -1.54 -4.52 -2.02
CA VAL A 46 -2.46 -5.26 -2.89
C VAL A 46 -3.54 -5.98 -2.08
N LEU A 47 -3.19 -6.57 -0.95
CA LEU A 47 -4.14 -7.24 -0.05
C LEU A 47 -5.20 -6.27 0.47
N VAL A 48 -4.77 -5.15 1.07
CA VAL A 48 -5.67 -4.14 1.64
C VAL A 48 -6.51 -3.49 0.55
N GLN A 49 -5.88 -3.11 -0.57
CA GLN A 49 -6.57 -2.49 -1.70
C GLN A 49 -7.60 -3.42 -2.32
N GLY A 50 -7.26 -4.71 -2.47
CA GLY A 50 -8.16 -5.75 -2.95
C GLY A 50 -9.35 -5.95 -2.02
N LEU A 51 -9.12 -5.97 -0.71
CA LEU A 51 -10.19 -6.09 0.30
C LEU A 51 -11.15 -4.89 0.25
N ILE A 52 -10.63 -3.67 0.12
CA ILE A 52 -11.44 -2.46 -0.03
C ILE A 52 -12.28 -2.53 -1.31
N ILE A 53 -11.67 -2.85 -2.46
CA ILE A 53 -12.39 -2.98 -3.74
C ILE A 53 -13.47 -4.05 -3.63
N TYR A 54 -13.14 -5.20 -3.04
CA TYR A 54 -14.10 -6.27 -2.79
C TYR A 54 -15.29 -5.77 -1.95
N MET A 55 -15.03 -5.07 -0.83
CA MET A 55 -16.09 -4.51 0.01
C MET A 55 -16.97 -3.51 -0.75
N VAL A 56 -16.36 -2.60 -1.51
CA VAL A 56 -17.06 -1.61 -2.32
C VAL A 56 -17.97 -2.29 -3.35
N VAL A 57 -17.50 -3.32 -4.04
CA VAL A 57 -18.30 -4.02 -5.07
C VAL A 57 -19.38 -4.90 -4.42
N ARG A 58 -19.03 -5.63 -3.35
CA ARG A 58 -19.89 -6.64 -2.73
C ARG A 58 -21.01 -6.05 -1.88
N PHE A 59 -20.73 -4.98 -1.15
CA PHE A 59 -21.68 -4.33 -0.22
C PHE A 59 -22.21 -3.00 -0.74
N ARG A 60 -22.01 -2.70 -2.04
CA ARG A 60 -22.66 -1.57 -2.68
C ARG A 60 -24.17 -1.67 -2.54
N ARG A 61 -24.81 -0.63 -2.01
CA ARG A 61 -26.28 -0.52 -1.99
C ARG A 61 -26.79 -0.61 -3.43
N ARG A 62 -27.78 -1.47 -3.65
CA ARG A 62 -28.51 -1.59 -4.91
C ARG A 62 -29.84 -0.86 -4.76
N ASP A 63 -30.37 -0.38 -5.88
CA ASP A 63 -31.64 0.35 -5.92
C ASP A 63 -32.80 -0.65 -6.09
N ASP A 64 -32.84 -1.64 -5.20
CA ASP A 64 -33.84 -2.72 -5.18
C ASP A 64 -34.98 -2.46 -4.21
N GLY A 65 -35.07 -1.24 -3.67
CA GLY A 65 -36.10 -0.84 -2.71
C GLY A 65 -35.86 -1.33 -1.29
N ASP A 66 -34.72 -1.97 -0.99
CA ASP A 66 -34.40 -2.42 0.36
C ASP A 66 -34.02 -1.25 1.29
N THR A 67 -34.90 -0.89 2.21
CA THR A 67 -34.68 0.14 3.24
C THR A 67 -34.20 -0.42 4.57
N SER A 68 -33.93 -1.73 4.66
CA SER A 68 -33.46 -2.34 5.90
C SER A 68 -32.05 -1.86 6.26
N PHE A 69 -31.78 -1.78 7.57
CA PHE A 69 -30.44 -1.50 8.07
C PHE A 69 -29.57 -2.76 8.01
N PRO A 70 -28.28 -2.66 7.67
CA PRO A 70 -27.35 -3.78 7.77
C PRO A 70 -27.16 -4.17 9.25
N ALA A 71 -26.63 -5.38 9.48
CA ALA A 71 -26.32 -5.85 10.82
C ALA A 71 -25.35 -4.88 11.54
N GLN A 72 -25.73 -4.39 12.72
CA GLN A 72 -24.94 -3.47 13.54
C GLN A 72 -23.90 -4.23 14.38
N LEU A 73 -22.89 -4.77 13.70
CA LEU A 73 -21.78 -5.45 14.35
C LEU A 73 -20.78 -4.41 14.88
N HIS A 74 -20.44 -4.49 16.18
CA HIS A 74 -19.56 -3.52 16.84
C HIS A 74 -18.07 -3.92 16.81
N GLY A 75 -17.75 -5.17 16.52
CA GLY A 75 -16.37 -5.64 16.47
C GLY A 75 -16.25 -7.17 16.47
N ASN A 76 -15.02 -7.63 16.44
CA ASN A 76 -14.69 -9.05 16.52
C ASN A 76 -13.30 -9.21 17.15
N THR A 77 -13.27 -9.48 18.45
CA THR A 77 -12.01 -9.60 19.23
C THR A 77 -11.03 -10.61 18.64
N ARG A 78 -11.52 -11.71 18.02
CA ARG A 78 -10.64 -12.71 17.40
C ARG A 78 -9.98 -12.16 16.14
N LEU A 79 -10.74 -11.42 15.32
CA LEU A 79 -10.20 -10.74 14.14
C LEU A 79 -9.22 -9.65 14.58
N GLU A 80 -9.57 -8.89 15.62
CA GLU A 80 -8.76 -7.83 16.23
C GLU A 80 -7.38 -8.32 16.69
N VAL A 81 -7.36 -9.43 17.43
CA VAL A 81 -6.12 -10.07 17.86
C VAL A 81 -5.30 -10.54 16.65
N GLY A 82 -5.95 -11.17 15.67
CA GLY A 82 -5.29 -11.67 14.46
C GLY A 82 -4.60 -10.58 13.66
N TRP A 83 -5.30 -9.46 13.38
CA TRP A 83 -4.72 -8.35 12.63
C TRP A 83 -3.76 -7.48 13.45
N THR A 84 -3.67 -7.67 14.77
CA THR A 84 -2.67 -6.97 15.60
C THR A 84 -1.36 -7.77 15.66
N ILE A 85 -1.46 -9.09 15.81
CA ILE A 85 -0.30 -10.00 15.81
C ILE A 85 0.39 -10.00 14.44
N LEU A 86 -0.38 -10.01 13.34
CA LEU A 86 0.21 -10.10 12.01
C LEU A 86 1.16 -8.95 11.68
N PRO A 87 0.81 -7.65 11.85
CA PRO A 87 1.75 -6.55 11.70
C PRO A 87 2.90 -6.59 12.72
N ALA A 88 2.64 -7.01 13.96
CA ALA A 88 3.69 -7.11 14.98
C ALA A 88 4.78 -8.15 14.63
N LEU A 89 4.44 -9.20 13.86
CA LEU A 89 5.40 -10.17 13.35
C LEU A 89 6.17 -9.69 12.10
N VAL A 90 5.65 -8.69 11.40
CA VAL A 90 6.29 -8.10 10.20
C VAL A 90 7.34 -7.04 10.58
N LEU A 91 7.15 -6.37 11.71
CA LEU A 91 8.09 -5.40 12.29
C LEU A 91 9.40 -6.07 12.74
#